data_AF-T0K7L7-F1
#
_entry.id   AF-T0K7L7-F1
#
_cell.length_a   1.000
_cell.length_b   1.000
_cell.length_c   1.000
_cell.angle_alpha   90.00
_cell.angle_beta   90.00
_cell.angle_gamma   90.00
#
_symmetry.space_group_name_H-M   'P 1'
#
loop_
_entity.id
_entity.type
_entity.pdbx_description
1 polymer ?
#
loop_
_entity_poly.entity_id
_entity_poly.type
_entity_poly.pdbx_seq_one_letter_code
_entity_poly.pdbx_strand_id
1 'polypeptide(L)'
;MKQHHTRPFVCVFNYAGCPSTFASKNEWKRHVSSQHLALNYWLCTQDGCDKTTNPPNTRRSSSSSSCCPNSPTPPSLPNGAIFNRKDLYTQHVRRMHVPPNVRKSQKQKKPCPEWDEHLKGLQAEAERTRCDLPRHMRCPAVGCNHEFNGPQAWDERMEHVARHLERAADGKEPVVRFGGEDDFTLTNWASSPQVYVVRRTNTAEGWELINPLKGEVGPSSGNGKPGSGTGYVAPSSSSSPLKEIVVAGCSDEDAEGEDEE
;
A
#
# COMPACT_ATOMS: atom_id res chain seq x y z
N MET A 1 -19.61 26.87 -17.60
CA MET A 1 -20.06 25.51 -17.26
C MET A 1 -18.94 24.84 -16.50
N LYS A 2 -19.16 24.41 -15.25
CA LYS A 2 -18.11 23.74 -14.46
C LYS A 2 -17.91 22.35 -15.07
N GLN A 3 -16.72 22.07 -15.62
CA GLN A 3 -16.38 20.70 -16.01
C GLN A 3 -16.47 19.84 -14.74
N HIS A 4 -17.43 18.92 -14.71
CA HIS A 4 -17.41 17.87 -13.71
C HIS A 4 -16.14 17.07 -13.99
N HIS A 5 -15.17 17.11 -13.08
CA HIS A 5 -14.02 16.23 -13.13
C HIS A 5 -14.53 14.78 -13.09
N THR A 6 -14.63 14.14 -14.26
CA THR A 6 -14.94 12.72 -14.34
C THR A 6 -13.78 11.99 -13.70
N ARG A 7 -14.08 11.03 -12.82
CA ARG A 7 -13.10 10.14 -12.20
C ARG A 7 -13.29 8.75 -12.78
N PRO A 8 -12.96 8.54 -14.07
CA PRO A 8 -13.31 7.31 -14.79
C PRO A 8 -12.55 6.09 -14.24
N PHE A 9 -11.40 6.30 -13.61
CA PHE A 9 -10.54 5.22 -13.16
C PHE A 9 -10.94 4.73 -11.78
N VAL A 10 -11.78 3.69 -11.72
CA VAL A 10 -12.11 2.98 -10.48
C VAL A 10 -11.01 1.97 -10.15
N CYS A 11 -10.65 1.83 -8.86
CA CYS A 11 -9.66 0.86 -8.42
C CYS A 11 -10.03 -0.57 -8.86
N VAL A 12 -9.03 -1.35 -9.33
CA VAL A 12 -9.25 -2.75 -9.78
C VAL A 12 -9.71 -3.67 -8.64
N PHE A 13 -9.48 -3.29 -7.39
CA PHE A 13 -9.95 -4.01 -6.21
C PHE A 13 -11.19 -3.36 -5.56
N ASN A 14 -11.95 -2.54 -6.31
CA ASN A 14 -13.21 -1.98 -5.82
C ASN A 14 -14.22 -3.06 -5.42
N TYR A 15 -14.24 -4.19 -6.13
CA TYR A 15 -15.08 -5.35 -5.80
C TYR A 15 -14.75 -6.01 -4.46
N ALA A 16 -13.55 -5.75 -3.92
CA ALA A 16 -13.09 -6.27 -2.63
C ALA A 16 -13.09 -5.18 -1.54
N GLY A 17 -13.72 -4.02 -1.79
CA GLY A 17 -13.92 -2.97 -0.79
C GLY A 17 -12.97 -1.77 -0.88
N CYS A 18 -12.26 -1.56 -2.00
CA CYS A 18 -11.48 -0.33 -2.21
C CYS A 18 -12.28 0.73 -3.01
N PRO A 19 -12.87 1.77 -2.37
CA PRO A 19 -13.75 2.73 -3.04
C PRO A 19 -13.01 3.83 -3.84
N SER A 20 -11.69 3.67 -4.06
CA SER A 20 -10.87 4.73 -4.62
C SER A 20 -11.11 4.93 -6.11
N THR A 21 -11.29 6.19 -6.52
CA THR A 21 -11.46 6.61 -7.91
C THR A 21 -10.49 7.73 -8.28
N PHE A 22 -10.08 7.81 -9.54
CA PHE A 22 -9.04 8.73 -10.00
C PHE A 22 -9.46 9.43 -11.30
N ALA A 23 -9.00 10.68 -11.45
CA ALA A 23 -9.16 11.44 -12.68
C ALA A 23 -8.08 11.08 -13.71
N SER A 24 -6.91 10.64 -13.26
CA SER A 24 -5.80 10.26 -14.14
C SER A 24 -5.43 8.78 -14.04
N LYS A 25 -5.05 8.22 -15.19
CA LYS A 25 -4.56 6.85 -15.33
C LYS A 25 -3.30 6.58 -14.52
N ASN A 26 -2.38 7.55 -14.44
CA ASN A 26 -1.12 7.39 -13.73
C ASN A 26 -1.33 7.29 -12.21
N GLU A 27 -2.22 8.11 -11.64
CA GLU A 27 -2.58 8.01 -10.22
C GLU A 27 -3.27 6.68 -9.91
N TRP A 28 -4.16 6.22 -10.78
CA TRP A 28 -4.83 4.93 -10.65
C TRP A 28 -3.84 3.76 -10.62
N LYS A 29 -2.91 3.68 -11.60
CA LYS A 29 -1.88 2.63 -11.62
C LYS A 29 -0.98 2.70 -10.39
N ARG A 30 -0.55 3.91 -9.99
CA ARG A 30 0.27 4.13 -8.79
C ARG A 30 -0.45 3.71 -7.51
N HIS A 31 -1.74 4.00 -7.41
CA HIS A 31 -2.57 3.57 -6.28
C HIS A 31 -2.61 2.04 -6.19
N VAL A 32 -2.92 1.35 -7.28
CA VAL A 32 -3.02 -0.11 -7.28
C VAL A 32 -1.69 -0.76 -6.88
N SER A 33 -0.58 -0.30 -7.49
CA SER A 33 0.76 -0.82 -7.20
C SER A 33 1.17 -0.59 -5.73
N SER A 34 0.98 0.64 -5.21
CA SER A 34 1.48 1.01 -3.88
C SER A 34 0.59 0.57 -2.71
N GLN A 35 -0.73 0.62 -2.88
CA GLN A 35 -1.67 0.36 -1.79
C GLN A 35 -2.03 -1.11 -1.66
N HIS A 36 -2.14 -1.83 -2.79
CA HIS A 36 -2.67 -3.18 -2.81
C HIS A 36 -1.61 -4.21 -3.15
N LEU A 37 -0.74 -3.93 -4.13
CA LEU A 37 0.25 -4.90 -4.56
C LEU A 37 1.52 -4.90 -3.73
N ALA A 38 2.00 -3.74 -3.27
CA ALA A 38 3.19 -3.62 -2.42
C ALA A 38 4.31 -4.60 -2.85
N LEU A 39 4.69 -4.56 -4.14
CA LEU A 39 5.50 -5.60 -4.78
C LEU A 39 6.85 -5.80 -4.09
N ASN A 40 7.41 -4.73 -3.54
CA ASN A 40 8.65 -4.76 -2.79
C ASN A 40 8.42 -4.26 -1.36
N TYR A 41 9.11 -4.88 -0.42
CA TYR A 41 9.22 -4.42 0.96
C TYR A 41 10.66 -4.55 1.44
N TRP A 42 10.98 -3.89 2.55
CA TRP A 42 12.29 -3.94 3.18
C TRP A 42 12.16 -4.59 4.56
N LEU A 43 12.95 -5.63 4.79
CA LEU A 43 12.99 -6.37 6.05
C LEU A 43 14.29 -6.05 6.81
N CYS A 44 14.16 -5.45 7.98
CA CYS A 44 15.29 -5.29 8.90
C CYS A 44 15.36 -6.47 9.88
N THR A 45 16.46 -7.20 9.87
CA THR A 45 16.81 -8.26 10.84
C THR A 45 18.02 -7.89 11.70
N GLN A 46 18.50 -6.64 11.61
CA GLN A 46 19.69 -6.17 12.30
C GLN A 46 19.43 -5.95 13.80
N ASP A 47 20.43 -6.25 14.64
CA ASP A 47 20.53 -5.91 16.07
C ASP A 47 19.20 -5.82 16.83
N GLY A 48 18.55 -6.97 17.05
CA GLY A 48 17.32 -7.05 17.84
C GLY A 48 16.03 -6.75 17.06
N CYS A 49 16.11 -6.32 15.80
CA CYS A 49 14.94 -6.24 14.94
C CYS A 49 14.38 -7.63 14.61
N ASP A 50 15.22 -8.66 14.57
CA ASP A 50 14.85 -10.07 14.39
C ASP A 50 13.87 -10.60 15.45
N LYS A 51 13.84 -9.96 16.62
CA LYS A 51 12.92 -10.29 17.71
C LYS A 51 11.50 -9.78 17.46
N THR A 52 11.31 -8.91 16.46
CA THR A 52 9.99 -8.43 16.05
C THR A 52 9.25 -9.57 15.37
N THR A 53 8.34 -10.21 16.09
CA THR A 53 7.51 -11.28 15.53
C THR A 53 6.34 -10.70 14.73
N ASN A 54 6.09 -11.23 13.54
CA ASN A 54 4.93 -10.88 12.72
C ASN A 54 3.95 -12.06 12.67
N PRO A 55 3.23 -12.34 13.78
CA PRO A 55 2.39 -13.53 13.87
C PRO A 55 1.28 -13.51 12.81
N PRO A 56 0.98 -14.64 12.14
CA PRO A 56 -0.17 -14.75 11.28
C PRO A 56 -1.45 -14.51 12.11
N ASN A 57 -2.40 -13.76 11.55
CA ASN A 57 -3.64 -13.42 12.24
C ASN A 57 -4.46 -14.70 12.53
N THR A 58 -4.25 -15.28 13.71
CA THR A 58 -5.02 -16.43 14.24
C THR A 58 -5.60 -16.14 15.62
N ARG A 59 -5.45 -14.91 16.14
CA ARG A 59 -5.89 -14.58 17.50
C ARG A 59 -7.02 -13.56 17.51
N ARG A 60 -8.17 -13.96 16.98
CA ARG A 60 -9.50 -13.53 17.44
C ARG A 60 -10.57 -14.41 16.79
N SER A 61 -10.91 -15.50 17.46
CA SER A 61 -12.26 -16.11 17.41
C SER A 61 -12.39 -17.11 18.56
N SER A 62 -12.31 -16.64 19.80
CA SER A 62 -13.10 -17.23 20.88
C SER A 62 -14.54 -16.77 20.67
N SER A 63 -15.23 -17.41 19.71
CA SER A 63 -16.69 -17.55 19.55
C SER A 63 -17.00 -17.91 18.10
N SER A 64 -17.34 -19.17 17.89
CA SER A 64 -18.23 -19.72 16.87
C SER A 64 -18.45 -18.89 15.59
N SER A 65 -17.76 -19.27 14.51
CA SER A 65 -18.26 -19.05 13.15
C SER A 65 -17.62 -20.06 12.22
N SER A 66 -18.46 -20.89 11.61
CA SER A 66 -18.15 -21.92 10.64
C SER A 66 -17.18 -21.40 9.57
N CYS A 67 -15.90 -21.73 9.72
CA CYS A 67 -14.88 -21.44 8.73
C CYS A 67 -15.04 -22.42 7.57
N CYS A 68 -15.16 -21.87 6.36
CA CYS A 68 -15.14 -22.66 5.13
C CYS A 68 -13.81 -23.43 5.09
N PRO A 69 -13.79 -24.77 5.00
CA PRO A 69 -12.57 -25.57 5.11
C PRO A 69 -11.53 -25.35 3.99
N ASN A 70 -11.80 -24.47 3.02
CA ASN A 70 -10.98 -24.26 1.83
C ASN A 70 -10.40 -22.83 1.69
N SER A 71 -10.48 -21.98 2.72
CA SER A 71 -9.89 -20.64 2.60
C SER A 71 -8.36 -20.72 2.76
N PRO A 72 -7.56 -20.25 1.79
CA PRO A 72 -6.11 -20.25 1.92
C PRO A 72 -5.69 -19.44 3.14
N THR A 73 -4.82 -20.02 3.96
CA THR A 73 -4.20 -19.31 5.09
C THR A 73 -3.19 -18.29 4.57
N PRO A 74 -3.14 -17.07 5.13
CA PRO A 74 -2.14 -16.09 4.75
C PRO A 74 -0.74 -16.64 4.98
N PRO A 75 0.23 -16.39 4.09
CA PRO A 75 1.62 -16.72 4.35
C PRO A 75 2.10 -15.98 5.60
N SER A 76 2.81 -16.68 6.49
CA SER A 76 3.42 -16.04 7.66
C SER A 76 4.48 -15.06 7.18
N LEU A 77 4.40 -13.83 7.69
CA LEU A 77 5.45 -12.84 7.45
C LEU A 77 6.72 -13.24 8.23
N PRO A 78 7.92 -12.99 7.69
CA PRO A 78 9.17 -13.27 8.39
C PRO A 78 9.30 -12.39 9.63
N ASN A 79 10.02 -12.87 10.64
CA ASN A 79 10.39 -12.04 11.79
C ASN A 79 11.36 -10.94 11.36
N GLY A 80 11.21 -9.76 11.96
CA GLY A 80 11.94 -8.55 11.57
C GLY A 80 11.03 -7.34 11.49
N ALA A 81 11.62 -6.15 11.44
CA ALA A 81 10.87 -4.93 11.18
C ALA A 81 10.61 -4.80 9.67
N ILE A 82 9.35 -4.82 9.26
CA ILE A 82 8.92 -4.78 7.85
C ILE A 82 8.52 -3.35 7.46
N PHE A 83 9.01 -2.89 6.32
CA PHE A 83 8.71 -1.57 5.76
C PHE A 83 8.25 -1.70 4.31
N ASN A 84 7.08 -1.17 3.96
CA ASN A 84 6.59 -1.13 2.57
C ASN A 84 7.35 -0.09 1.69
N ARG A 85 8.29 0.67 2.26
CA ARG A 85 8.99 1.73 1.53
C ARG A 85 10.46 1.86 1.94
N LYS A 86 11.32 2.07 0.94
CA LYS A 86 12.76 2.26 1.10
C LYS A 86 13.12 3.42 2.02
N ASP A 87 12.42 4.54 1.93
CA ASP A 87 12.69 5.72 2.76
C ASP A 87 12.39 5.47 4.23
N LEU A 88 11.31 4.72 4.53
CA LEU A 88 10.97 4.33 5.91
C LEU A 88 12.03 3.39 6.50
N TYR A 89 12.47 2.40 5.73
CA TYR A 89 13.59 1.54 6.11
C TYR A 89 14.88 2.36 6.34
N THR A 90 15.19 3.28 5.43
CA THR A 90 16.39 4.14 5.53
C THR A 90 16.36 4.99 6.78
N GLN A 91 15.21 5.56 7.13
CA GLN A 91 15.03 6.31 8.37
C GLN A 91 15.20 5.41 9.60
N HIS A 92 14.67 4.19 9.55
CA HIS A 92 14.85 3.20 10.62
C HIS A 92 16.33 2.86 10.83
N VAL A 93 17.07 2.51 9.77
CA VAL A 93 18.51 2.23 9.85
C VAL A 93 19.28 3.43 10.39
N ARG A 94 18.95 4.64 9.94
CA ARG A 94 19.57 5.88 10.43
C ARG A 94 19.32 6.17 11.92
N ARG A 95 18.22 5.66 12.49
CA ARG A 95 17.89 5.85 13.90
C ARG A 95 18.42 4.72 14.78
N MET A 96 18.30 3.47 14.32
CA MET A 96 18.55 2.28 15.14
C MET A 96 19.94 1.69 14.94
N HIS A 97 20.48 1.72 13.72
CA HIS A 97 21.66 0.95 13.32
C HIS A 97 22.89 1.80 12.96
N VAL A 98 22.85 3.12 13.15
CA VAL A 98 24.03 3.96 12.88
C VAL A 98 25.09 3.78 13.96
N PRO A 99 26.33 3.42 13.58
CA PRO A 99 27.44 3.29 14.50
C PRO A 99 27.76 4.60 15.25
N PRO A 100 28.25 4.53 16.50
CA PRO A 100 28.55 5.72 17.31
C PRO A 100 29.54 6.70 16.66
N ASN A 101 30.54 6.20 15.93
CA ASN A 101 31.53 7.01 15.20
C ASN A 101 30.88 7.79 14.04
N VAL A 102 29.94 7.17 13.32
CA VAL A 102 29.19 7.81 12.22
C VAL A 102 28.22 8.86 12.78
N ARG A 103 27.51 8.55 13.87
CA ARG A 103 26.60 9.53 14.54
C ARG A 103 27.34 10.81 14.94
N LYS A 104 28.58 10.68 15.45
CA LYS A 104 29.43 11.84 15.79
C LYS A 104 29.80 12.66 14.56
N SER A 105 30.25 12.02 13.48
CA SER A 105 30.56 12.69 12.20
C SER A 105 29.36 13.43 11.61
N GLN A 106 28.16 12.83 11.67
CA GLN A 106 26.92 13.46 11.20
C GLN A 106 26.54 14.70 12.01
N LYS A 107 26.71 14.69 13.33
CA LYS A 107 26.50 15.88 14.17
C LYS A 107 27.45 17.03 13.81
N GLN A 108 28.66 16.68 13.37
CA GLN A 108 29.66 17.62 12.88
C GLN A 108 29.45 18.01 11.41
N LYS A 109 28.34 17.60 10.77
CA LYS A 109 28.07 17.79 9.33
C LYS A 109 29.19 17.28 8.42
N LYS A 110 29.97 16.30 8.89
CA LYS A 110 31.06 15.69 8.11
C LYS A 110 30.48 14.55 7.26
N PRO A 111 30.65 14.59 5.92
CA PRO A 111 30.26 13.49 5.05
C PRO A 111 30.97 12.19 5.46
N CYS A 112 30.25 11.07 5.40
CA CYS A 112 30.79 9.74 5.70
C CYS A 112 30.47 8.80 4.53
N PRO A 113 31.24 8.87 3.43
CA PRO A 113 30.96 8.12 2.21
C PRO A 113 30.95 6.60 2.43
N GLU A 114 31.82 6.08 3.30
CA GLU A 114 31.85 4.66 3.67
C GLU A 114 30.53 4.20 4.30
N TRP A 115 29.92 5.02 5.16
CA TRP A 115 28.62 4.71 5.75
C TRP A 115 27.49 4.82 4.72
N ASP A 116 27.57 5.80 3.83
CA ASP A 116 26.56 5.95 2.77
C ASP A 116 26.60 4.77 1.79
N GLU A 117 27.78 4.22 1.49
CA GLU A 117 27.94 2.98 0.72
C GLU A 117 27.41 1.76 1.48
N HIS A 118 27.76 1.62 2.77
CA HIS A 118 27.24 0.56 3.62
C HIS A 118 25.71 0.60 3.72
N LEU A 119 25.12 1.80 3.85
CA LEU A 119 23.66 2.00 3.87
C LEU A 119 23.00 1.56 2.57
N LYS A 120 23.64 1.77 1.41
CA LYS A 120 23.15 1.25 0.12
C LYS A 120 23.18 -0.28 0.10
N GLY A 121 24.24 -0.88 0.64
CA GLY A 121 24.33 -2.34 0.84
C GLY A 121 23.18 -2.87 1.69
N LEU A 122 22.96 -2.25 2.86
CA LEU A 122 21.85 -2.60 3.76
C LEU A 122 20.47 -2.43 3.11
N GLN A 123 20.28 -1.43 2.24
CA GLN A 123 19.03 -1.24 1.50
C GLN A 123 18.78 -2.34 0.48
N ALA A 124 19.82 -2.75 -0.26
CA ALA A 124 19.71 -3.82 -1.24
C ALA A 124 19.52 -5.19 -0.57
N GLU A 125 20.25 -5.46 0.51
CA GLU A 125 20.13 -6.71 1.27
C GLU A 125 18.78 -6.84 1.99
N ALA A 126 18.16 -5.73 2.40
CA ALA A 126 16.86 -5.75 3.04
C ALA A 126 15.68 -5.85 2.05
N GLU A 127 15.89 -5.53 0.77
CA GLU A 127 14.81 -5.55 -0.23
C GLU A 127 14.30 -6.98 -0.47
N ARG A 128 12.99 -7.14 -0.46
CA ARG A 128 12.30 -8.41 -0.64
C ARG A 128 11.18 -8.21 -1.64
N THR A 129 11.11 -9.10 -2.63
CA THR A 129 9.95 -9.22 -3.51
C THR A 129 8.84 -9.96 -2.77
N ARG A 130 7.65 -9.39 -2.76
CA ARG A 130 6.49 -9.94 -2.06
C ARG A 130 5.81 -11.04 -2.87
N CYS A 131 5.55 -10.77 -4.15
CA CYS A 131 4.88 -11.70 -5.06
C CYS A 131 5.19 -11.36 -6.52
N ASP A 132 5.01 -12.34 -7.40
CA ASP A 132 5.10 -12.15 -8.84
C ASP A 132 3.81 -11.57 -9.42
N LEU A 133 3.97 -10.69 -10.41
CA LEU A 133 2.87 -10.23 -11.25
C LEU A 133 2.34 -11.37 -12.13
N PRO A 134 1.04 -11.37 -12.49
CA PRO A 134 0.46 -12.44 -13.29
C PRO A 134 1.04 -12.42 -14.69
N ARG A 135 1.38 -13.60 -15.21
CA ARG A 135 1.90 -13.77 -16.58
C ARG A 135 0.81 -14.00 -17.62
N HIS A 136 -0.44 -14.16 -17.18
CA HIS A 136 -1.60 -14.31 -18.04
C HIS A 136 -2.79 -13.57 -17.42
N MET A 137 -3.47 -12.73 -18.19
CA MET A 137 -4.75 -12.14 -17.80
C MET A 137 -5.66 -11.89 -18.99
N ARG A 138 -6.96 -11.74 -18.72
CA ARG A 138 -7.97 -11.38 -19.72
C ARG A 138 -8.55 -9.99 -19.44
N CYS A 139 -9.07 -9.34 -20.48
CA CYS A 139 -9.81 -8.10 -20.34
C CYS A 139 -11.19 -8.37 -19.70
N PRO A 140 -11.60 -7.61 -18.66
CA PRO A 140 -12.91 -7.75 -18.03
C PRO A 140 -14.03 -6.96 -18.72
N ALA A 141 -13.72 -6.18 -19.76
CA ALA A 141 -14.73 -5.40 -20.47
C ALA A 141 -15.65 -6.32 -21.28
N VAL A 142 -16.97 -6.13 -21.14
CA VAL A 142 -17.97 -6.94 -21.83
C VAL A 142 -17.78 -6.84 -23.35
N GLY A 143 -17.67 -7.99 -24.01
CA GLY A 143 -17.44 -8.08 -25.46
C GLY A 143 -15.98 -7.89 -25.90
N CYS A 144 -15.05 -7.67 -24.97
CA CYS A 144 -13.62 -7.62 -25.26
C CYS A 144 -12.97 -8.99 -25.00
N ASN A 145 -12.34 -9.58 -26.02
CA ASN A 145 -11.68 -10.88 -25.92
C ASN A 145 -10.15 -10.78 -25.87
N HIS A 146 -9.59 -9.60 -25.56
CA HIS A 146 -8.15 -9.43 -25.47
C HIS A 146 -7.56 -10.21 -24.28
N GLU A 147 -6.46 -10.92 -24.56
CA GLU A 147 -5.69 -11.69 -23.60
C GLU A 147 -4.25 -11.17 -23.58
N PHE A 148 -3.65 -11.14 -22.40
CA PHE A 148 -2.32 -10.61 -22.14
C PHE A 148 -1.45 -11.74 -21.63
N ASN A 149 -0.27 -11.91 -22.22
CA ASN A 149 0.60 -13.05 -22.00
C ASN A 149 2.05 -12.61 -21.84
N GLY A 150 2.76 -13.23 -20.90
CA GLY A 150 4.16 -12.97 -20.63
C GLY A 150 4.39 -12.03 -19.45
N PRO A 151 5.65 -11.59 -19.23
CA PRO A 151 6.04 -10.84 -18.04
C PRO A 151 5.40 -9.45 -17.95
N GLN A 152 4.94 -8.87 -19.06
CA GLN A 152 4.29 -7.56 -19.09
C GLN A 152 2.76 -7.64 -19.07
N ALA A 153 2.18 -8.83 -18.90
CA ALA A 153 0.73 -9.02 -19.00
C ALA A 153 -0.07 -8.13 -18.03
N TRP A 154 0.49 -7.83 -16.86
CA TRP A 154 -0.08 -6.86 -15.94
C TRP A 154 -0.12 -5.44 -16.48
N ASP A 155 1.02 -4.91 -16.89
CA ASP A 155 1.12 -3.53 -17.36
C ASP A 155 0.31 -3.33 -18.64
N GLU A 156 0.40 -4.27 -19.58
CA GLU A 156 -0.37 -4.26 -20.83
C GLU A 156 -1.88 -4.29 -20.58
N ARG A 157 -2.34 -5.13 -19.63
CA ARG A 157 -3.75 -5.15 -19.23
C ARG A 157 -4.18 -3.82 -18.64
N MET A 158 -3.40 -3.26 -17.71
CA MET A 158 -3.74 -1.98 -17.06
C MET A 158 -3.82 -0.84 -18.09
N GLU A 159 -2.89 -0.80 -19.04
CA GLU A 159 -2.89 0.15 -20.15
C GLU A 159 -4.10 -0.02 -21.07
N HIS A 160 -4.48 -1.26 -21.36
CA HIS A 160 -5.63 -1.58 -22.18
C HIS A 160 -6.96 -1.22 -21.50
N VAL A 161 -7.16 -1.68 -20.26
CA VAL A 161 -8.38 -1.46 -19.49
C VAL A 161 -8.61 0.02 -19.20
N ALA A 162 -7.56 0.82 -19.05
CA ALA A 162 -7.67 2.27 -18.93
C ALA A 162 -8.52 2.89 -20.06
N ARG A 163 -8.36 2.42 -21.30
CA ARG A 163 -9.14 2.91 -22.45
C ARG A 163 -10.61 2.54 -22.35
N HIS A 164 -10.92 1.35 -21.83
CA HIS A 164 -12.31 0.94 -21.58
C HIS A 164 -12.96 1.78 -20.48
N LEU A 165 -12.22 2.11 -19.41
CA LEU A 165 -12.71 2.98 -18.34
C LEU A 165 -13.03 4.40 -18.85
N GLU A 166 -12.17 4.96 -19.70
CA GLU A 166 -12.41 6.26 -20.34
C GLU A 166 -13.64 6.22 -21.25
N ARG A 167 -13.75 5.22 -22.13
CA ARG A 167 -14.91 5.07 -23.03
C ARG A 167 -16.22 4.83 -22.28
N ALA A 168 -16.18 4.08 -21.17
CA ALA A 168 -17.35 3.86 -20.33
C ALA A 168 -17.81 5.16 -19.66
N ALA A 169 -16.89 6.01 -19.24
CA ALA A 169 -17.23 7.33 -18.69
C ALA A 169 -17.81 8.29 -19.75
N ASP A 170 -17.42 8.14 -21.01
CA ASP A 170 -18.04 8.82 -22.15
C ASP A 170 -19.40 8.23 -22.57
N GLY A 171 -19.86 7.13 -21.94
CA GLY A 171 -21.09 6.42 -22.31
C GLY A 171 -21.00 5.65 -23.63
N LYS A 172 -19.79 5.44 -24.15
CA LYS A 172 -19.54 4.72 -25.42
C LYS A 172 -19.46 3.20 -25.24
N GLU A 173 -19.22 2.75 -24.02
CA GLU A 173 -19.09 1.34 -23.65
C GLU A 173 -19.75 1.09 -22.27
N PRO A 174 -20.15 -0.16 -21.95
CA PRO A 174 -20.66 -0.48 -20.63
C PRO A 174 -19.57 -0.33 -19.55
N VAL A 175 -20.00 -0.08 -18.30
CA VAL A 175 -19.08 0.04 -17.15
C VAL A 175 -18.31 -1.26 -16.95
N VAL A 176 -16.97 -1.14 -16.87
CA VAL A 176 -16.08 -2.28 -16.59
C VAL A 176 -16.30 -2.75 -15.16
N ARG A 177 -16.56 -4.05 -14.99
CA ARG A 177 -16.66 -4.70 -13.69
C ARG A 177 -15.41 -5.51 -13.42
N PHE A 178 -14.74 -5.21 -12.31
CA PHE A 178 -13.59 -5.98 -11.86
C PHE A 178 -14.03 -7.06 -10.87
N GLY A 179 -13.22 -8.10 -10.77
CA GLY A 179 -13.44 -9.22 -9.86
C GLY A 179 -14.51 -10.21 -10.31
N GLY A 180 -14.62 -11.30 -9.55
CA GLY A 180 -15.67 -12.32 -9.73
C GLY A 180 -15.53 -13.11 -11.04
N GLU A 181 -16.66 -13.50 -11.60
CA GLU A 181 -16.74 -14.30 -12.83
C GLU A 181 -16.33 -13.50 -14.07
N ASP A 182 -16.67 -12.20 -14.10
CA ASP A 182 -16.33 -11.27 -15.19
C ASP A 182 -14.81 -11.01 -15.30
N ASP A 183 -14.06 -11.23 -14.22
CA ASP A 183 -12.62 -11.00 -14.15
C ASP A 183 -11.91 -12.10 -13.34
N PHE A 184 -12.17 -13.35 -13.73
CA PHE A 184 -11.66 -14.51 -13.00
C PHE A 184 -10.12 -14.55 -12.96
N THR A 185 -9.43 -14.06 -14.00
CA THR A 185 -7.96 -14.07 -14.05
C THR A 185 -7.34 -13.17 -12.99
N LEU A 186 -7.89 -11.97 -12.77
CA LEU A 186 -7.47 -11.08 -11.69
C LEU A 186 -7.80 -11.72 -10.33
N THR A 187 -9.03 -12.22 -10.18
CA THR A 187 -9.53 -12.74 -8.89
C THR A 187 -8.76 -13.97 -8.44
N ASN A 188 -8.50 -14.91 -9.35
CA ASN A 188 -7.75 -16.13 -9.05
C ASN A 188 -6.28 -15.83 -8.69
N TRP A 189 -5.63 -14.92 -9.43
CA TRP A 189 -4.28 -14.50 -9.09
C TRP A 189 -4.24 -13.78 -7.73
N ALA A 190 -5.13 -12.81 -7.51
CA ALA A 190 -5.13 -11.99 -6.31
C ALA A 190 -5.48 -12.77 -5.03
N SER A 191 -6.27 -13.84 -5.15
CA SER A 191 -6.62 -14.73 -4.04
C SER A 191 -5.66 -15.90 -3.83
N SER A 192 -4.67 -16.08 -4.73
CA SER A 192 -3.70 -17.16 -4.61
C SER A 192 -2.87 -17.01 -3.32
N PRO A 193 -2.42 -18.12 -2.68
CA PRO A 193 -1.67 -18.07 -1.43
C PRO A 193 -0.39 -17.21 -1.48
N GLN A 194 0.22 -17.10 -2.66
CA GLN A 194 1.47 -16.33 -2.85
C GLN A 194 1.20 -14.81 -2.95
N VAL A 195 0.02 -14.42 -3.40
CA VAL A 195 -0.35 -13.02 -3.65
C VAL A 195 -1.24 -12.51 -2.53
N TYR A 196 -2.30 -13.23 -2.18
CA TYR A 196 -3.14 -13.02 -1.00
C TYR A 196 -3.55 -11.55 -0.75
N VAL A 197 -3.99 -10.87 -1.80
CA VAL A 197 -4.47 -9.47 -1.75
C VAL A 197 -5.99 -9.42 -1.58
N VAL A 198 -6.70 -10.49 -1.96
CA VAL A 198 -8.16 -10.62 -1.72
C VAL A 198 -8.49 -11.98 -1.12
N ARG A 199 -9.50 -12.03 -0.26
CA ARG A 199 -10.04 -13.26 0.34
C ARG A 199 -11.54 -13.36 0.07
N ARG A 200 -12.03 -14.58 -0.16
CA ARG A 200 -13.46 -14.84 -0.31
C ARG A 200 -14.14 -14.80 1.06
N THR A 201 -15.23 -14.04 1.17
CA THR A 201 -16.04 -13.93 2.39
C THR A 201 -17.37 -14.66 2.23
N ASN A 202 -18.04 -14.91 3.35
CA ASN A 202 -19.41 -15.45 3.37
C ASN A 202 -20.49 -14.35 3.23
N THR A 203 -20.08 -13.09 3.05
CA THR A 203 -21.01 -11.96 2.88
C THR A 203 -21.47 -11.86 1.43
N ALA A 204 -22.60 -11.18 1.19
CA ALA A 204 -23.15 -10.98 -0.15
C ALA A 204 -22.18 -10.27 -1.12
N GLU A 205 -21.23 -9.48 -0.60
CA GLU A 205 -20.19 -8.80 -1.38
C GLU A 205 -19.02 -9.73 -1.80
N GLY A 206 -18.98 -10.95 -1.24
CA GLY A 206 -18.18 -12.10 -1.72
C GLY A 206 -16.67 -12.02 -1.56
N TRP A 207 -16.07 -10.82 -1.51
CA TRP A 207 -14.63 -10.60 -1.46
C TRP A 207 -14.24 -9.47 -0.51
N GLU A 208 -13.12 -9.63 0.18
CA GLU A 208 -12.51 -8.59 1.00
C GLU A 208 -11.04 -8.39 0.65
N LEU A 209 -10.59 -7.13 0.72
CA LEU A 209 -9.21 -6.74 0.49
C LEU A 209 -8.36 -7.00 1.74
N ILE A 210 -7.25 -7.69 1.56
CA ILE A 210 -6.27 -7.98 2.60
C ILE A 210 -5.03 -7.12 2.38
N ASN A 211 -4.50 -6.52 3.45
CA ASN A 211 -3.19 -5.89 3.39
C ASN A 211 -2.11 -6.95 3.66
N PRO A 212 -1.31 -7.35 2.65
CA PRO A 212 -0.40 -8.48 2.80
C PRO A 212 0.80 -8.17 3.72
N LEU A 213 1.06 -6.89 4.04
CA LEU A 213 2.15 -6.47 4.92
C LEU A 213 1.68 -6.03 6.32
N LYS A 214 0.37 -6.06 6.59
CA LYS A 214 -0.20 -5.84 7.92
C LYS A 214 -0.93 -7.11 8.34
N GLY A 215 -0.51 -7.73 9.45
CA GLY A 215 -1.40 -8.68 10.15
C GLY A 215 -2.75 -8.00 10.38
N GLU A 216 -3.87 -8.67 10.09
CA GLU A 216 -5.13 -7.96 9.87
C GLU A 216 -5.54 -7.10 11.06
N VAL A 217 -5.56 -5.79 10.83
CA VAL A 217 -6.32 -4.83 11.62
C VAL A 217 -6.98 -3.89 10.61
N GLY A 218 -8.23 -4.18 10.24
CA GLY A 218 -9.14 -3.15 9.73
C GLY A 218 -9.70 -2.33 10.91
N PRO A 219 -10.33 -1.16 10.67
CA PRO A 219 -10.32 -0.31 9.50
C PRO A 219 -9.29 0.83 9.66
N SER A 220 -8.70 1.29 8.55
CA SER A 220 -8.04 2.60 8.52
C SER A 220 -9.12 3.66 8.71
N SER A 221 -9.26 4.16 9.95
CA SER A 221 -10.10 5.31 10.26
C SER A 221 -9.72 6.48 9.37
N GLY A 222 -10.74 6.99 8.67
CA GLY A 222 -10.67 8.20 7.88
C GLY A 222 -10.25 9.38 8.74
N ASN A 223 -9.49 10.28 8.11
CA ASN A 223 -9.14 11.57 8.66
C ASN A 223 -10.39 12.47 8.60
N GLY A 224 -11.16 12.51 9.69
CA GLY A 224 -12.29 13.41 9.89
C GLY A 224 -12.04 14.29 11.11
N LYS A 225 -11.75 15.58 10.88
CA LYS A 225 -11.73 16.63 11.91
C LYS A 225 -13.13 16.77 12.54
N PRO A 226 -13.20 17.10 13.84
CA PRO A 226 -14.06 18.19 14.27
C PRO A 226 -13.31 19.20 15.15
N GLY A 227 -13.73 20.46 15.07
CA GLY A 227 -13.08 21.60 15.71
C GLY A 227 -13.59 21.98 17.09
N SER A 228 -12.79 22.84 17.72
CA SER A 228 -13.09 23.93 18.65
C SER A 228 -13.75 23.64 20.01
N GLY A 229 -13.05 24.05 21.08
CA GLY A 229 -13.56 24.17 22.45
C GLY A 229 -12.47 24.62 23.44
N THR A 230 -12.47 25.90 23.78
CA THR A 230 -11.59 26.66 24.69
C THR A 230 -11.69 26.28 26.18
N GLY A 231 -10.59 26.42 26.95
CA GLY A 231 -10.61 26.51 28.43
C GLY A 231 -9.24 26.39 29.11
N TYR A 232 -8.87 27.37 29.94
CA TYR A 232 -7.54 27.65 30.50
C TYR A 232 -7.16 26.91 31.83
N VAL A 233 -5.83 26.71 32.01
CA VAL A 233 -4.90 26.74 33.20
C VAL A 233 -4.85 25.70 34.35
N ALA A 234 -3.81 24.84 34.28
CA ALA A 234 -2.63 24.60 35.17
C ALA A 234 -2.76 24.11 36.65
N PRO A 235 -1.65 23.64 37.31
CA PRO A 235 -0.81 22.46 37.02
C PRO A 235 -0.57 21.56 38.27
N SER A 236 -0.05 20.32 38.12
CA SER A 236 1.00 19.69 38.97
C SER A 236 1.26 18.19 38.67
N SER A 237 2.55 17.84 38.61
CA SER A 237 3.22 16.54 38.93
C SER A 237 3.06 15.28 38.04
N SER A 238 4.10 15.06 37.24
CA SER A 238 4.91 13.84 37.06
C SER A 238 4.23 12.47 36.85
N SER A 239 4.23 12.00 35.59
CA SER A 239 4.80 10.68 35.19
C SER A 239 4.79 10.54 33.66
N SER A 240 5.87 9.98 33.11
CA SER A 240 6.20 9.94 31.68
C SER A 240 5.26 9.09 30.82
N PRO A 241 4.97 9.51 29.56
CA PRO A 241 4.56 8.58 28.52
C PRO A 241 5.35 8.69 27.21
N LEU A 242 5.28 7.59 26.47
CA LEU A 242 5.79 7.30 25.14
C LEU A 242 5.54 8.45 24.14
N LYS A 243 6.56 8.82 23.37
CA LYS A 243 6.44 9.85 22.32
C LYS A 243 5.93 9.23 21.03
N GLU A 244 4.64 9.46 20.81
CA GLU A 244 3.95 9.44 19.52
C GLU A 244 4.60 10.47 18.58
N ILE A 245 4.98 10.05 17.36
CA ILE A 245 5.57 10.93 16.35
C ILE A 245 4.44 11.40 15.42
N VAL A 246 3.99 12.62 15.64
CA VAL A 246 3.20 13.41 14.69
C VAL A 246 4.15 13.99 13.64
N VAL A 247 3.90 13.75 12.36
CA VAL A 247 4.59 14.46 11.27
C VAL A 247 3.64 15.51 10.71
N ALA A 248 4.06 16.77 10.81
CA ALA A 248 3.38 17.94 10.28
C ALA A 248 3.25 17.88 8.76
N GLY A 249 2.10 18.32 8.25
CA GLY A 249 1.88 18.54 6.82
C GLY A 249 2.67 19.74 6.33
N CYS A 250 3.38 19.57 5.22
CA CYS A 250 4.00 20.66 4.47
C CYS A 250 2.92 21.30 3.61
N SER A 251 2.45 22.49 4.01
CA SER A 251 1.74 23.43 3.15
C SER A 251 2.79 24.11 2.27
N ASP A 252 2.74 23.84 0.96
CA ASP A 252 3.44 24.64 -0.05
C ASP A 252 2.60 25.89 -0.27
N GLU A 253 3.10 27.03 0.21
CA GLU A 253 2.57 28.36 -0.08
C GLU A 253 3.40 28.95 -1.22
N ASP A 254 2.69 29.48 -2.22
CA ASP A 254 3.18 30.01 -3.48
C ASP A 254 4.28 31.08 -3.32
N ALA A 255 5.30 30.98 -4.17
CA ALA A 255 6.28 32.04 -4.40
C ALA A 255 6.10 32.56 -5.83
N GLU A 256 5.48 33.73 -5.95
CA GLU A 256 5.51 34.58 -7.14
C GLU A 256 6.89 35.24 -7.30
N GLY A 257 7.23 35.54 -8.55
CA GLY A 257 8.27 36.51 -8.93
C GLY A 257 9.05 36.03 -10.16
N GLU A 258 9.44 36.86 -11.11
CA GLU A 258 9.25 38.28 -11.40
C GLU A 258 9.48 38.42 -12.91
N ASP A 259 8.81 39.39 -13.53
CA ASP A 259 9.01 39.78 -14.92
C ASP A 259 10.41 40.39 -15.12
N GLU A 260 11.10 40.04 -16.20
CA GLU A 260 12.21 40.83 -16.73
C GLU A 260 12.03 41.06 -18.24
N GLU A 261 12.34 42.30 -18.62
CA GLU A 261 12.16 43.05 -19.88
C GLU A 261 12.52 42.35 -21.19
#